data_AF-A0AB37GDV9-F1
#
_entry.id   AF-A0AB37GDV9-F1
#
_cell.length_a   1.000
_cell.length_b   1.000
_cell.length_c   1.000
_cell.angle_alpha   90.00
_cell.angle_beta   90.00
_cell.angle_gamma   90.00
#
_symmetry.space_group_name_H-M   'P 1'
#
loop_
_entity.id
_entity.type
_entity.pdbx_description
1 polymer ?
#
loop_
_entity_poly.entity_id
_entity_poly.type
_entity_poly.pdbx_seq_one_letter_code
_entity_poly.pdbx_strand_id
1 'polypeptide(L)'
;MQNTGHRVQRLASSAVLSGAMVFSAVGGAVAAPAAQAKPAPAPAPTKEDSCTPNPAAPEIQAALDKVNRERPNNHDGWKYTGTSNFSPCSDLSFALADQAKQGNAQSSTVLLMFHKGEFIGTDSDRPQHINKVTPTPDGKNISVIYHDWEAQEAAGAPNADAAKFTSNVHFFWNGDHVVHEGKIPGGAKPAS
;
A
#
# COMPACT_ATOMS: atom_id res chain seq x y z
N MET A 1 48.21 13.92 -27.82
CA MET A 1 48.78 14.78 -26.76
C MET A 1 48.91 13.95 -25.50
N GLN A 2 50.06 14.04 -24.85
CA GLN A 2 50.52 13.22 -23.74
C GLN A 2 49.91 13.66 -22.40
N ASN A 3 49.84 12.68 -21.47
CA ASN A 3 50.05 12.78 -20.01
C ASN A 3 49.06 13.67 -19.21
N THR A 4 48.54 13.31 -18.03
CA THR A 4 49.23 12.81 -16.82
C THR A 4 48.11 12.44 -15.82
N GLY A 5 48.10 11.25 -15.20
CA GLY A 5 48.52 11.03 -13.80
C GLY A 5 47.48 11.53 -12.77
N HIS A 6 47.16 10.89 -11.65
CA HIS A 6 47.82 9.83 -10.88
C HIS A 6 46.78 9.22 -9.92
N ARG A 7 46.93 7.90 -9.71
CA ARG A 7 46.44 7.13 -8.57
C ARG A 7 47.16 7.61 -7.29
N VAL A 8 46.75 7.05 -6.15
CA VAL A 8 47.46 6.93 -4.85
C VAL A 8 46.87 7.83 -3.74
N GLN A 9 45.99 7.30 -2.86
CA GLN A 9 46.28 6.57 -1.61
C GLN A 9 46.76 7.51 -0.48
N ARG A 10 46.02 7.55 0.63
CA ARG A 10 46.58 7.89 1.95
C ARG A 10 46.18 6.82 2.96
N LEU A 11 47.10 5.87 3.08
CA LEU A 11 47.34 5.10 4.29
C LEU A 11 47.66 6.08 5.44
N ALA A 12 47.07 5.86 6.61
CA ALA A 12 47.66 6.25 7.88
C ALA A 12 48.04 4.91 8.55
N SER A 13 49.29 4.49 8.42
CA SER A 13 50.42 4.81 9.31
C SER A 13 50.30 4.08 10.65
N SER A 14 50.72 2.82 10.63
CA SER A 14 51.13 2.04 11.79
C SER A 14 52.60 2.31 12.06
N ALA A 15 52.94 2.71 13.28
CA ALA A 15 54.27 2.48 13.87
C ALA A 15 54.18 2.72 15.38
N VAL A 16 54.54 1.71 16.19
CA VAL A 16 55.80 1.76 16.95
C VAL A 16 56.15 0.40 17.58
N LEU A 17 57.42 0.03 17.37
CA LEU A 17 58.38 -0.73 18.18
C LEU A 17 57.90 -1.86 19.12
N SER A 18 58.54 -3.02 19.00
CA SER A 18 58.79 -3.90 20.14
C SER A 18 60.12 -4.61 20.02
N GLY A 19 61.05 -4.23 20.91
CA GLY A 19 62.24 -4.99 21.25
C GLY A 19 61.87 -6.15 22.18
N ALA A 20 62.62 -7.24 22.08
CA ALA A 20 62.47 -8.41 22.93
C ALA A 20 63.11 -8.20 24.31
N MET A 21 62.39 -8.53 25.38
CA MET A 21 62.96 -8.94 26.67
C MET A 21 62.06 -9.98 27.36
N VAL A 22 62.74 -10.93 27.99
CA VAL A 22 62.23 -12.17 28.62
C VAL A 22 61.96 -11.89 30.09
N PHE A 23 60.79 -12.22 30.64
CA PHE A 23 60.60 -12.45 32.08
C PHE A 23 59.43 -13.41 32.36
N SER A 24 59.66 -14.29 33.34
CA SER A 24 58.78 -15.38 33.80
C SER A 24 57.67 -14.93 34.76
N ALA A 25 56.63 -15.77 34.80
CA ALA A 25 55.81 -16.18 35.96
C ALA A 25 54.53 -15.39 36.38
N VAL A 26 53.45 -16.18 36.42
CA VAL A 26 52.25 -16.21 37.31
C VAL A 26 51.37 -14.97 37.54
N GLY A 27 50.05 -15.16 37.39
CA GLY A 27 49.02 -14.32 38.01
C GLY A 27 47.94 -13.88 37.02
N GLY A 28 46.70 -14.35 37.22
CA GLY A 28 45.60 -14.20 36.27
C GLY A 28 44.85 -12.87 36.33
N ALA A 29 44.09 -12.62 35.26
CA ALA A 29 42.78 -11.96 35.25
C ALA A 29 42.20 -12.15 33.85
N VAL A 30 41.10 -12.89 33.72
CA VAL A 30 40.35 -12.97 32.46
C VAL A 30 39.58 -11.67 32.26
N ALA A 31 40.00 -10.85 31.29
CA ALA A 31 39.24 -9.70 30.85
C ALA A 31 38.00 -10.19 30.07
N ALA A 32 36.81 -9.89 30.58
CA ALA A 32 35.55 -10.15 29.88
C ALA A 32 35.46 -9.30 28.60
N PRO A 33 34.90 -9.84 27.49
CA PRO A 33 34.70 -9.07 26.28
C PRO A 33 33.60 -8.02 26.48
N ALA A 34 33.89 -6.77 26.12
CA ALA A 34 32.90 -5.69 26.08
C ALA A 34 31.81 -6.01 25.06
N ALA A 35 30.58 -6.20 25.54
CA ALA A 35 29.41 -6.37 24.69
C ALA A 35 29.14 -5.06 23.92
N GLN A 36 29.24 -5.12 22.60
CA GLN A 36 28.83 -4.03 21.72
C GLN A 36 27.30 -3.88 21.80
N ALA A 37 26.85 -2.73 22.29
CA ALA A 37 25.43 -2.40 22.31
C ALA A 37 24.90 -2.28 20.87
N LYS A 38 23.89 -3.10 20.54
CA LYS A 38 23.17 -3.05 19.27
C LYS A 38 22.49 -1.67 19.12
N PRO A 39 22.53 -1.02 17.94
CA PRO A 39 21.81 0.23 17.71
C PRO A 39 20.32 0.07 18.02
N ALA A 40 19.77 0.98 18.81
CA ALA A 40 18.35 0.99 19.14
C ALA A 40 17.51 1.21 17.85
N PRO A 41 16.35 0.56 17.71
CA PRO A 41 15.43 0.84 16.61
C PRO A 41 15.03 2.31 16.59
N ALA A 42 14.94 2.89 15.39
CA ALA A 42 14.40 4.23 15.22
C ALA A 42 12.96 4.30 15.78
N PRO A 43 12.56 5.42 16.39
CA PRO A 43 11.21 5.58 16.93
C PRO A 43 10.17 5.44 15.82
N ALA A 44 9.16 4.60 16.06
CA ALA A 44 7.99 4.52 15.20
C ALA A 44 7.29 5.89 15.19
N PRO A 45 6.82 6.38 14.03
CA PRO A 45 6.11 7.65 13.97
C PRO A 45 4.86 7.61 14.87
N THR A 46 4.66 8.65 15.66
CA THR A 46 3.51 8.83 16.55
C THR A 46 2.26 9.12 15.73
N LYS A 47 1.10 8.62 16.20
CA LYS A 47 -0.21 8.72 15.52
C LYS A 47 -0.76 10.16 15.36
N GLU A 48 -0.02 11.23 15.59
CA GLU A 48 -0.56 12.61 15.56
C GLU A 48 -0.03 13.48 14.40
N ASP A 49 1.11 13.15 13.79
CA ASP A 49 1.46 13.57 12.41
C ASP A 49 0.70 12.73 11.35
N SER A 50 -0.17 11.85 11.83
CA SER A 50 -0.69 10.70 11.08
C SER A 50 -1.86 11.03 10.16
N CYS A 51 -2.59 12.13 10.38
CA CYS A 51 -3.84 12.37 9.64
C CYS A 51 -3.64 12.71 8.15
N THR A 52 -2.41 12.99 7.74
CA THR A 52 -2.07 13.24 6.34
C THR A 52 -2.35 11.99 5.51
N PRO A 53 -3.05 12.12 4.36
CA PRO A 53 -3.23 11.00 3.45
C PRO A 53 -1.89 10.35 3.07
N ASN A 54 -1.80 9.03 3.27
CA ASN A 54 -0.60 8.24 3.02
C ASN A 54 -0.92 7.06 2.08
N PRO A 55 -0.72 7.22 0.76
CA PRO A 55 -0.95 6.14 -0.20
C PRO A 55 0.08 5.00 -0.10
N ALA A 56 1.13 5.13 0.73
CA ALA A 56 2.13 4.10 0.99
C ALA A 56 1.97 3.44 2.37
N ALA A 57 0.82 3.62 3.02
CA ALA A 57 0.56 3.07 4.34
C ALA A 57 0.57 1.52 4.33
N PRO A 58 1.23 0.87 5.32
CA PRO A 58 1.29 -0.60 5.38
C PRO A 58 -0.08 -1.26 5.56
N GLU A 59 -1.06 -0.54 6.09
CA GLU A 59 -2.46 -0.98 6.25
C GLU A 59 -3.09 -1.32 4.90
N ILE A 60 -2.72 -0.63 3.82
CA ILE A 60 -3.19 -0.93 2.46
C ILE A 60 -2.72 -2.32 2.04
N GLN A 61 -1.45 -2.65 2.28
CA GLN A 61 -0.92 -3.97 1.94
C GLN A 61 -1.55 -5.06 2.80
N ALA A 62 -1.75 -4.82 4.09
CA ALA A 62 -2.42 -5.77 4.98
C ALA A 62 -3.87 -6.06 4.54
N ALA A 63 -4.61 -5.02 4.13
CA ALA A 63 -5.94 -5.16 3.55
C ALA A 63 -5.92 -5.96 2.24
N LEU A 64 -4.99 -5.64 1.34
CA LEU A 64 -4.82 -6.34 0.07
C LEU A 64 -4.52 -7.84 0.29
N ASP A 65 -3.64 -8.17 1.22
CA ASP A 65 -3.29 -9.56 1.57
C ASP A 65 -4.49 -10.32 2.15
N LYS A 66 -5.32 -9.63 2.97
CA LYS A 66 -6.57 -10.19 3.48
C LYS A 66 -7.55 -10.50 2.34
N VAL A 67 -7.78 -9.54 1.44
CA VAL A 67 -8.68 -9.73 0.29
C VAL A 67 -8.17 -10.82 -0.63
N ASN A 68 -6.87 -10.90 -0.91
CA ASN A 68 -6.29 -11.95 -1.75
C ASN A 68 -6.45 -13.35 -1.16
N ARG A 69 -6.38 -13.48 0.17
CA ARG A 69 -6.61 -14.75 0.87
C ARG A 69 -8.09 -15.14 0.87
N GLU A 70 -8.99 -14.19 1.09
CA GLU A 70 -10.42 -14.45 1.28
C GLU A 70 -11.21 -14.47 -0.02
N ARG A 71 -10.73 -13.78 -1.06
CA ARG A 71 -11.37 -13.64 -2.37
C ARG A 71 -10.35 -13.87 -3.49
N PRO A 72 -9.87 -15.11 -3.65
CA PRO A 72 -8.99 -15.45 -4.75
C PRO A 72 -9.69 -15.18 -6.09
N ASN A 73 -8.92 -14.75 -7.09
CA ASN A 73 -9.37 -14.61 -8.46
C ASN A 73 -8.49 -15.46 -9.39
N ASN A 74 -8.92 -15.68 -10.63
CA ASN A 74 -8.18 -16.49 -11.60
C ASN A 74 -7.01 -15.74 -12.27
N HIS A 75 -6.55 -14.65 -11.65
CA HIS A 75 -5.65 -13.67 -12.23
C HIS A 75 -4.55 -13.23 -11.26
N ASP A 76 -4.08 -14.18 -10.45
CA ASP A 76 -3.00 -14.02 -9.47
C ASP A 76 -3.31 -13.00 -8.35
N GLY A 77 -4.60 -12.75 -8.09
CA GLY A 77 -5.09 -11.85 -7.05
C GLY A 77 -5.22 -10.40 -7.48
N TRP A 78 -5.21 -9.53 -6.48
CA TRP A 78 -5.33 -8.08 -6.54
C TRP A 78 -3.97 -7.47 -6.27
N LYS A 79 -3.67 -6.40 -6.98
CA LYS A 79 -2.45 -5.62 -6.86
C LYS A 79 -2.79 -4.16 -6.65
N TYR A 80 -2.19 -3.56 -5.64
CA TYR A 80 -2.27 -2.13 -5.43
C TYR A 80 -1.29 -1.39 -6.36
N THR A 81 -1.77 -0.36 -7.04
CA THR A 81 -1.01 0.40 -8.06
C THR A 81 -0.74 1.86 -7.68
N GLY A 82 -1.12 2.28 -6.47
CA GLY A 82 -0.80 3.60 -5.92
C GLY A 82 -1.97 4.59 -5.83
N THR A 83 -3.15 4.22 -6.35
CA THR A 83 -4.34 5.10 -6.31
C THR A 83 -5.06 4.98 -4.97
N SER A 84 -4.93 5.99 -4.11
CA SER A 84 -5.46 5.95 -2.73
C SER A 84 -5.60 7.36 -2.14
N ASN A 85 -6.55 7.51 -1.21
CA ASN A 85 -6.61 8.64 -0.27
C ASN A 85 -6.52 8.18 1.20
N PHE A 86 -5.98 6.97 1.44
CA PHE A 86 -5.88 6.37 2.77
C PHE A 86 -5.42 7.40 3.81
N SER A 87 -6.20 7.52 4.88
CA SER A 87 -5.85 8.35 6.03
C SER A 87 -6.33 7.65 7.30
N PRO A 88 -5.50 7.62 8.36
CA PRO A 88 -5.89 7.08 9.65
C PRO A 88 -6.92 7.96 10.39
N CYS A 89 -7.25 9.14 9.88
CA CYS A 89 -8.19 10.06 10.52
C CYS A 89 -9.49 10.27 9.74
N SER A 90 -9.55 9.89 8.46
CA SER A 90 -10.77 9.98 7.67
C SER A 90 -11.82 8.98 8.16
N ASP A 91 -13.08 9.42 8.22
CA ASP A 91 -14.20 8.51 8.47
C ASP A 91 -14.35 7.50 7.31
N LEU A 92 -13.99 7.89 6.10
CA LEU A 92 -13.92 6.99 4.97
C LEU A 92 -12.76 7.36 4.05
N SER A 93 -11.88 6.38 3.82
CA SER A 93 -10.80 6.46 2.82
C SER A 93 -10.70 5.15 2.04
N PHE A 94 -9.94 5.15 0.94
CA PHE A 94 -9.80 4.00 0.07
C PHE A 94 -8.38 3.78 -0.43
N ALA A 95 -8.15 2.56 -0.92
CA ALA A 95 -7.11 2.22 -1.87
C ALA A 95 -7.72 1.39 -3.01
N LEU A 96 -7.43 1.75 -4.25
CA LEU A 96 -7.90 1.03 -5.44
C LEU A 96 -6.89 -0.05 -5.81
N ALA A 97 -7.36 -1.29 -5.91
CA ALA A 97 -6.57 -2.42 -6.35
C ALA A 97 -7.05 -2.91 -7.72
N ASP A 98 -6.10 -3.14 -8.61
CA ASP A 98 -6.32 -3.68 -9.93
C ASP A 98 -6.11 -5.20 -9.90
N GLN A 99 -6.74 -5.90 -10.83
CA GLN A 99 -6.40 -7.28 -11.13
C GLN A 99 -4.90 -7.43 -11.43
N ALA A 100 -4.22 -8.34 -10.72
CA ALA A 100 -2.76 -8.45 -10.78
C ALA A 100 -2.24 -8.86 -12.17
N LYS A 101 -2.94 -9.79 -12.82
CA LYS A 101 -2.67 -10.19 -14.21
C LYS A 101 -3.78 -9.70 -15.12
N GLN A 102 -3.44 -8.81 -16.06
CA GLN A 102 -4.37 -8.34 -17.08
C GLN A 102 -4.82 -9.51 -17.97
N GLY A 103 -6.14 -9.76 -18.01
CA GLY A 103 -6.74 -10.80 -18.84
C GLY A 103 -7.15 -10.28 -20.22
N ASN A 104 -7.90 -9.19 -20.26
CA ASN A 104 -8.40 -8.53 -21.46
C ASN A 104 -8.48 -7.00 -21.23
N ALA A 105 -9.09 -6.24 -22.14
CA ALA A 105 -9.29 -4.80 -21.97
C ALA A 105 -10.30 -4.42 -20.87
N GLN A 106 -10.99 -5.40 -20.28
CA GLN A 106 -12.00 -5.26 -19.23
C GLN A 106 -11.41 -5.66 -17.87
N SER A 107 -10.27 -5.06 -17.51
CA SER A 107 -9.63 -5.30 -16.22
C SER A 107 -10.61 -5.04 -15.07
N SER A 108 -10.67 -5.97 -14.13
CA SER A 108 -11.47 -5.79 -12.92
C SER A 108 -10.68 -5.07 -11.83
N THR A 109 -11.41 -4.42 -10.94
CA THR A 109 -10.92 -3.64 -9.82
C THR A 109 -11.67 -4.01 -8.55
N VAL A 110 -11.03 -3.77 -7.41
CA VAL A 110 -11.63 -3.82 -6.08
C VAL A 110 -11.24 -2.54 -5.34
N LEU A 111 -12.21 -1.89 -4.71
CA LEU A 111 -11.94 -0.73 -3.87
C LEU A 111 -11.85 -1.18 -2.41
N LEU A 112 -10.66 -1.10 -1.82
CA LEU A 112 -10.44 -1.36 -0.40
C LEU A 112 -10.89 -0.13 0.39
N MET A 113 -11.79 -0.29 1.35
CA MET A 113 -12.32 0.82 2.17
C MET A 113 -11.79 0.76 3.60
N PHE A 114 -11.54 1.94 4.16
CA PHE A 114 -10.99 2.11 5.49
C PHE A 114 -11.76 3.15 6.29
N HIS A 115 -12.04 2.84 7.56
CA HIS A 115 -12.53 3.78 8.57
C HIS A 115 -11.42 4.05 9.57
N LYS A 116 -10.95 5.30 9.67
CA LYS A 116 -9.88 5.71 10.61
C LYS A 116 -8.64 4.79 10.57
N GLY A 117 -8.25 4.42 9.35
CA GLY A 117 -7.10 3.56 9.07
C GLY A 117 -7.36 2.05 9.21
N GLU A 118 -8.51 1.63 9.73
CA GLU A 118 -8.88 0.22 9.82
C GLU A 118 -9.58 -0.23 8.54
N PHE A 119 -9.17 -1.38 8.00
CA PHE A 119 -9.81 -1.98 6.85
C PHE A 119 -11.19 -2.53 7.24
N ILE A 120 -12.23 -2.07 6.54
CA ILE A 120 -13.63 -2.37 6.87
C ILE A 120 -14.37 -3.12 5.75
N GLY A 121 -13.69 -3.46 4.66
CA GLY A 121 -14.27 -4.23 3.57
C GLY A 121 -14.00 -3.65 2.19
N THR A 122 -14.73 -4.16 1.20
CA THR A 122 -14.62 -3.76 -0.21
C THR A 122 -15.90 -3.12 -0.69
N ASP A 123 -15.82 -2.36 -1.79
CA ASP A 123 -17.00 -1.71 -2.38
C ASP A 123 -18.14 -2.67 -2.75
N SER A 124 -17.80 -3.90 -3.15
CA SER A 124 -18.77 -4.85 -3.68
C SER A 124 -18.40 -6.31 -3.33
N ASP A 125 -19.41 -7.18 -3.29
CA ASP A 125 -19.29 -8.63 -3.10
C ASP A 125 -18.62 -9.34 -4.28
N ARG A 126 -18.54 -8.68 -5.42
CA ARG A 126 -17.81 -9.13 -6.61
C ARG A 126 -16.93 -8.04 -7.21
N PRO A 127 -15.95 -8.41 -8.06
CA PRO A 127 -15.13 -7.43 -8.78
C PRO A 127 -15.96 -6.51 -9.66
N GLN A 128 -15.55 -5.24 -9.73
CA GLN A 128 -16.19 -4.21 -10.54
C GLN A 128 -15.20 -3.62 -11.53
N HIS A 129 -15.67 -2.89 -12.54
CA HIS A 129 -14.82 -2.04 -13.36
C HIS A 129 -15.02 -0.59 -12.96
N ILE A 130 -14.06 -0.02 -12.23
CA ILE A 130 -14.10 1.37 -11.79
C ILE A 130 -13.44 2.26 -12.84
N ASN A 131 -14.23 3.17 -13.43
CA ASN A 131 -13.74 4.20 -14.34
C ASN A 131 -13.10 5.36 -13.58
N LYS A 132 -13.64 5.70 -12.41
CA LYS A 132 -13.16 6.82 -11.60
C LYS A 132 -13.53 6.65 -10.13
N VAL A 133 -12.62 7.04 -9.24
CA VAL A 133 -12.89 7.24 -7.81
C VAL A 133 -12.62 8.70 -7.47
N THR A 134 -13.47 9.31 -6.65
CA THR A 134 -13.32 10.70 -6.19
C THR A 134 -13.72 10.80 -4.72
N PRO A 135 -12.76 10.92 -3.80
CA PRO A 135 -13.05 11.15 -2.39
C PRO A 135 -13.48 12.61 -2.15
N THR A 136 -14.30 12.85 -1.14
CA THR A 136 -14.59 14.21 -0.67
C THR A 136 -13.44 14.76 0.19
N PRO A 137 -13.16 16.08 0.14
CA PRO A 137 -12.08 16.68 0.94
C PRO A 137 -12.26 16.53 2.46
N ASP A 138 -13.48 16.35 2.93
CA ASP A 138 -13.81 16.15 4.35
C ASP A 138 -13.52 14.72 4.85
N GLY A 139 -13.11 13.80 3.98
CA GLY A 139 -12.77 12.43 4.34
C GLY A 139 -13.95 11.58 4.83
N LYS A 140 -15.18 11.91 4.40
CA LYS A 140 -16.40 11.20 4.84
C LYS A 140 -17.07 10.37 3.74
N ASN A 141 -16.84 10.74 2.48
CA ASN A 141 -17.54 10.16 1.34
C ASN A 141 -16.58 9.83 0.20
N ILE A 142 -16.97 8.85 -0.62
CA ILE A 142 -16.26 8.44 -1.83
C ILE A 142 -17.28 8.27 -2.94
N SER A 143 -17.11 9.00 -4.03
CA SER A 143 -17.90 8.82 -5.25
C SER A 143 -17.15 7.90 -6.20
N VAL A 144 -17.82 6.87 -6.71
CA VAL A 144 -17.26 5.88 -7.63
C VAL A 144 -18.11 5.85 -8.88
N ILE A 145 -17.46 5.94 -10.03
CA ILE A 145 -18.07 5.76 -11.34
C ILE A 145 -17.68 4.37 -11.82
N TYR A 146 -18.64 3.46 -11.84
CA TYR A 146 -18.49 2.14 -12.41
C TYR A 146 -18.85 2.12 -13.89
N HIS A 147 -18.26 1.20 -14.63
CA HIS A 147 -18.74 0.79 -15.93
C HIS A 147 -19.84 -0.27 -15.77
N ASP A 148 -21.02 -0.06 -16.37
CA ASP A 148 -22.15 -1.00 -16.31
C ASP A 148 -22.17 -1.89 -17.57
N TRP A 149 -21.36 -2.96 -17.54
CA TRP A 149 -21.28 -3.93 -18.65
C TRP A 149 -22.63 -4.58 -18.96
N GLU A 150 -23.44 -4.89 -17.94
CA GLU A 150 -24.75 -5.52 -18.11
C GLU A 150 -25.69 -4.61 -18.92
N ALA A 151 -25.73 -3.31 -18.57
CA ALA A 151 -26.52 -2.34 -19.32
C ALA A 151 -26.03 -2.16 -20.77
N GLN A 152 -24.71 -2.17 -20.98
CA GLN A 152 -24.13 -2.06 -22.31
C GLN A 152 -24.45 -3.28 -23.20
N GLU A 153 -24.28 -4.48 -22.64
CA GLU A 153 -24.58 -5.74 -23.31
C GLU A 153 -26.08 -5.86 -23.64
N ALA A 154 -26.95 -5.50 -22.69
CA ALA A 154 -28.39 -5.48 -22.92
C ALA A 154 -28.81 -4.51 -24.03
N ALA A 155 -28.06 -3.41 -24.22
CA ALA A 155 -28.27 -2.46 -25.30
C ALA A 155 -27.64 -2.91 -26.64
N GLY A 156 -26.83 -3.97 -26.65
CA GLY A 156 -26.06 -4.40 -27.83
C GLY A 156 -25.06 -3.34 -28.32
N ALA A 157 -24.61 -2.46 -27.43
CA ALA A 157 -23.82 -1.29 -27.80
C ALA A 157 -22.33 -1.62 -27.96
N PRO A 158 -21.63 -1.04 -28.95
CA PRO A 158 -20.21 -1.28 -29.17
C PRO A 158 -19.36 -0.71 -28.04
N ASN A 159 -18.12 -1.21 -27.88
CA ASN A 159 -17.18 -0.69 -26.87
C ASN A 159 -16.87 0.81 -27.03
N ALA A 160 -16.97 1.36 -28.23
CA ALA A 160 -16.83 2.80 -28.46
C ALA A 160 -17.88 3.65 -27.72
N ASP A 161 -19.01 3.05 -27.36
CA ASP A 161 -20.10 3.68 -26.62
C ASP A 161 -20.03 3.43 -25.11
N ALA A 162 -18.96 2.78 -24.61
CA ALA A 162 -18.79 2.40 -23.21
C ALA A 162 -19.06 3.55 -22.22
N ALA A 163 -18.63 4.78 -22.54
CA ALA A 163 -18.82 5.94 -21.68
C ALA A 163 -20.30 6.29 -21.40
N LYS A 164 -21.25 5.80 -22.21
CA LYS A 164 -22.69 5.96 -22.01
C LYS A 164 -23.25 5.02 -20.94
N PHE A 165 -22.52 3.97 -20.59
CA PHE A 165 -22.96 2.90 -19.68
C PHE A 165 -22.15 2.97 -18.39
N THR A 166 -22.49 3.95 -17.56
CA THR A 166 -21.86 4.14 -16.25
C THR A 166 -22.89 4.17 -15.14
N SER A 167 -22.47 3.75 -13.95
CA SER A 167 -23.25 3.92 -12.73
C SER A 167 -22.45 4.71 -11.70
N ASN A 168 -23.07 5.75 -11.17
CA ASN A 168 -22.49 6.58 -10.11
C ASN A 168 -22.98 6.05 -8.76
N VAL A 169 -22.04 5.74 -7.87
CA VAL A 169 -22.31 5.25 -6.51
C VAL A 169 -21.56 6.11 -5.52
N HIS A 170 -22.24 6.54 -4.47
CA HIS A 170 -21.67 7.34 -3.40
C HIS A 170 -21.63 6.50 -2.13
N PHE A 171 -20.43 6.21 -1.64
CA PHE A 171 -20.20 5.52 -0.38
C PHE A 171 -19.94 6.54 0.73
N PHE A 172 -20.50 6.31 1.90
CA PHE A 172 -20.31 7.20 3.04
C PHE A 172 -20.46 6.46 4.37
N TRP A 173 -19.77 6.97 5.39
CA TRP A 173 -19.89 6.47 6.76
C TRP A 173 -21.15 7.04 7.41
N ASN A 174 -22.07 6.19 7.89
CA ASN A 174 -23.30 6.64 8.55
C ASN A 174 -23.15 6.82 10.08
N GLY A 175 -21.98 6.51 10.64
CA GLY A 175 -21.72 6.49 12.09
C GLY A 175 -21.35 5.10 12.60
N ASP A 176 -21.77 4.04 11.92
CA ASP A 176 -21.59 2.64 12.33
C ASP A 176 -20.96 1.76 11.25
N HIS A 177 -21.37 1.94 10.00
CA HIS A 177 -20.83 1.21 8.85
C HIS A 177 -20.86 2.07 7.58
N VAL A 178 -20.23 1.57 6.52
CA VAL A 178 -20.34 2.17 5.19
C VAL A 178 -21.68 1.81 4.58
N VAL A 179 -22.40 2.84 4.14
CA VAL A 179 -23.60 2.71 3.32
C VAL A 179 -23.33 3.33 1.95
N HIS A 180 -24.24 3.10 1.00
CA HIS A 180 -24.13 3.68 -0.33
C HIS A 180 -25.46 4.16 -0.89
N GLU A 181 -25.37 5.14 -1.78
CA GLU A 181 -26.43 5.57 -2.67
C GLU A 181 -26.03 5.26 -4.12
N GLY A 182 -27.01 4.92 -4.95
CA GLY A 182 -26.79 4.49 -6.34
C GLY A 182 -26.69 2.97 -6.49
N LYS A 183 -26.77 2.51 -7.74
CA LYS A 183 -26.78 1.07 -8.10
C LYS A 183 -25.35 0.61 -8.38
N ILE A 184 -24.87 -0.40 -7.67
CA ILE A 184 -23.64 -1.10 -8.10
C ILE A 184 -24.02 -2.02 -9.28
N PRO A 185 -23.33 -1.94 -10.45
CA PRO A 185 -23.67 -2.72 -11.63
C PRO A 185 -23.76 -4.23 -11.38
N GLY A 186 -24.51 -4.95 -12.21
CA GLY A 186 -24.73 -6.41 -12.08
C GLY A 186 -25.58 -6.82 -10.87
N GLY A 187 -26.11 -5.88 -10.08
CA GLY A 187 -26.86 -6.16 -8.84
C GLY A 187 -25.98 -6.47 -7.64
N ALA A 188 -24.77 -5.87 -7.58
CA ALA A 188 -23.80 -6.19 -6.54
C ALA A 188 -24.25 -5.64 -5.21
N LYS A 189 -23.91 -6.36 -4.15
CA LYS A 189 -24.14 -5.89 -2.79
C LYS A 189 -22.84 -5.34 -2.23
N PRO A 190 -22.91 -4.36 -1.33
CA PRO A 190 -21.76 -3.94 -0.55
C PRO A 190 -21.13 -5.14 0.17
N ALA A 191 -19.81 -5.10 0.30
CA ALA A 191 -19.04 -6.12 0.99
C ALA A 191 -18.40 -5.51 2.24
N SER A 192 -19.13 -5.54 3.36
CA SER A 192 -18.59 -5.24 4.68
C SER A 192 -17.99 -6.49 5.32
#